data_AF-A0A9E6DNG5-F1
#
_entry.id   AF-A0A9E6DNG5-F1
#
_cell.length_a   1.000
_cell.length_b   1.000
_cell.length_c   1.000
_cell.angle_alpha   90.00
_cell.angle_beta   90.00
_cell.angle_gamma   90.00
#
_symmetry.space_group_name_H-M   'P 1'
#
loop_
_entity.id
_entity.type
_entity.pdbx_description
1 polymer ?
#
loop_
_entity_poly.entity_id
_entity_poly.type
_entity_poly.pdbx_seq_one_letter_code
_entity_poly.pdbx_strand_id
1 'polypeptide(L)'
;MSERDLRQATARVLDGGDVDGVLNGSFYANAAAAKPVNQTPAKPAKPSHYKVICISMYTEDLRRLDGMVEALKGRGLTKANRSALIRYALGEVDLDRVPKGL
;
A
#
# COMPACT_ATOMS: atom_id res chain seq x y z
N MET A 1 28.76 3.59 -21.51
CA MET A 1 28.64 3.67 -20.04
C MET A 1 28.92 2.30 -19.48
N SER A 2 29.87 2.17 -18.56
CA SER A 2 30.32 0.88 -18.04
C SER A 2 29.40 0.38 -16.93
N GLU A 3 29.26 -0.94 -16.76
CA GLU A 3 28.45 -1.56 -15.70
C GLU A 3 28.90 -1.13 -14.29
N ARG A 4 30.18 -0.73 -14.14
CA ARG A 4 30.71 -0.15 -12.90
C ARG A 4 30.16 1.24 -12.60
N ASP A 5 29.89 2.05 -13.63
CA ASP A 5 29.35 3.40 -13.47
C ASP A 5 27.89 3.34 -12.97
N LEU A 6 27.11 2.37 -13.46
CA LEU A 6 25.73 2.16 -13.03
C LEU A 6 25.67 1.73 -11.56
N ARG A 7 26.51 0.77 -11.15
CA ARG A 7 26.56 0.29 -9.76
C ARG A 7 26.97 1.40 -8.79
N GLN A 8 27.91 2.25 -9.19
CA GLN A 8 28.37 3.36 -8.38
C GLN A 8 27.31 4.48 -8.29
N ALA A 9 26.53 4.72 -9.35
CA ALA A 9 25.40 5.63 -9.33
C ALA A 9 24.26 5.12 -8.43
N THR A 10 23.92 3.83 -8.49
CA THR A 10 22.90 3.25 -7.60
C THR A 10 23.32 3.27 -6.13
N ALA A 11 24.60 3.07 -5.84
CA ALA A 11 25.11 3.15 -4.47
C ALA A 11 25.06 4.57 -3.90
N ARG A 12 25.21 5.61 -4.74
CA ARG A 12 25.07 7.02 -4.33
C ARG A 12 23.63 7.45 -4.09
N VAL A 13 22.66 6.82 -4.77
CA VAL A 13 21.23 7.11 -4.58
C VAL A 13 20.67 6.40 -3.35
N LEU A 14 21.32 5.33 -2.89
CA LEU A 14 20.95 4.53 -1.73
C LEU A 14 21.97 4.72 -0.60
N ASP A 15 22.39 5.95 -0.33
CA ASP A 15 23.30 6.21 0.78
C ASP A 15 22.64 5.77 2.09
N GLY A 16 23.32 4.87 2.81
CA GLY A 16 22.75 4.12 3.93
C GLY A 16 22.25 5.02 5.07
N GLY A 17 22.85 6.20 5.23
CA GLY A 17 22.45 7.18 6.24
C GLY A 17 21.10 7.85 5.96
N ASP A 18 20.76 8.07 4.69
CA ASP A 18 19.49 8.70 4.30
C ASP A 18 18.30 7.76 4.50
N VAL A 19 18.50 6.46 4.25
CA VAL A 19 17.46 5.45 4.47
C VAL A 19 17.26 5.13 5.95
N ASP A 20 18.33 5.08 6.74
CA ASP A 20 18.23 4.81 8.17
C ASP A 20 17.51 5.96 8.91
N GLY A 21 17.71 7.22 8.47
CA GLY A 21 17.01 8.39 9.01
C GLY A 21 15.49 8.37 8.79
N VAL A 22 15.04 7.82 7.65
CA VAL A 22 13.61 7.67 7.29
C VAL A 22 12.97 6.51 8.06
N LEU A 23 13.72 5.42 8.26
CA LEU A 23 13.22 4.20 8.90
C LEU A 23 13.24 4.24 10.43
N ASN A 24 14.16 5.01 11.03
CA ASN A 24 14.38 5.03 12.49
C ASN A 24 13.43 5.97 13.27
N GLY A 25 12.22 6.21 12.73
CA GLY A 25 11.08 6.70 13.52
C GLY A 25 11.01 8.20 13.83
N SER A 26 11.99 9.02 13.43
CA SER A 26 11.96 10.48 13.66
C SER A 26 10.83 11.21 12.91
N PHE A 27 10.39 10.65 11.77
CA PHE A 27 9.30 11.20 10.96
C PHE A 27 7.92 11.02 11.60
N TYR A 28 7.75 10.03 12.49
CA TYR A 28 6.49 9.75 13.20
C TYR A 28 6.55 10.06 14.71
N ALA A 29 7.73 10.14 15.31
CA ALA A 29 7.89 10.39 16.76
C ALA A 29 7.62 11.84 17.18
N ASN A 30 7.72 12.82 16.26
CA ASN A 30 7.57 14.24 16.63
C ASN A 30 6.12 14.77 16.59
N ALA A 31 5.12 13.87 16.55
CA ALA A 31 3.71 14.25 16.71
C ALA A 31 3.32 14.57 18.17
N ALA A 32 4.18 14.26 19.15
CA ALA A 32 3.87 14.42 20.57
C ALA A 32 4.30 15.76 21.20
N ALA A 33 4.96 16.66 20.45
CA ALA A 33 5.50 17.91 20.99
C ALA A 33 5.02 19.20 20.30
N ALA A 34 3.87 19.16 19.61
CA ALA A 34 3.29 20.36 19.00
C ALA A 34 2.40 21.15 19.97
N LYS A 35 2.83 22.40 20.22
CA LYS A 35 2.17 23.54 20.88
C LYS A 35 0.70 23.79 20.43
N PRO A 36 -0.11 24.60 21.17
CA PRO A 36 -1.57 24.49 21.17
C PRO A 36 -2.19 24.72 19.80
N VAL A 37 -3.28 23.99 19.57
CA VAL A 37 -4.09 23.91 18.35
C VAL A 37 -4.47 25.30 17.86
N ASN A 38 -3.74 25.79 16.86
CA ASN A 38 -4.30 26.77 15.94
C ASN A 38 -5.43 26.09 15.18
N GLN A 39 -6.65 26.63 15.37
CA GLN A 39 -7.87 26.19 14.71
C GLN A 39 -7.62 26.07 13.21
N THR A 40 -7.48 24.83 12.75
CA THR A 40 -7.26 24.55 11.33
C THR A 40 -8.61 24.76 10.63
N PRO A 41 -8.67 25.54 9.54
CA PRO A 41 -9.91 25.68 8.77
C PRO A 41 -10.41 24.30 8.36
N ALA A 42 -11.72 24.09 8.50
CA ALA A 42 -12.38 22.81 8.27
C ALA A 42 -11.93 22.20 6.94
N LYS A 43 -11.34 21.00 7.00
CA LYS A 43 -10.94 20.28 5.79
C LYS A 43 -12.17 20.10 4.89
N PRO A 44 -12.08 20.43 3.59
CA PRO A 44 -13.18 20.21 2.66
C PRO A 44 -13.60 18.74 2.71
N ALA A 45 -14.91 18.50 2.67
CA ALA A 45 -15.50 17.16 2.79
C ALA A 45 -14.84 16.23 1.77
N LYS A 46 -14.13 15.21 2.27
CA LYS A 46 -13.43 14.25 1.42
C LYS A 46 -14.48 13.53 0.55
N PRO A 47 -14.21 13.30 -0.75
CA PRO A 47 -15.07 12.46 -1.58
C PRO A 47 -15.32 11.12 -0.87
N SER A 48 -16.58 10.74 -0.70
CA SER A 48 -16.99 9.63 0.19
C SER A 48 -16.71 8.23 -0.36
N HIS A 49 -16.05 8.12 -1.52
CA HIS A 49 -16.11 6.93 -2.36
C HIS A 49 -15.20 5.77 -1.92
N TYR A 50 -14.29 5.97 -0.96
CA TYR A 50 -13.51 4.88 -0.35
C TYR A 50 -12.85 5.28 0.97
N LYS A 51 -12.52 4.29 1.81
CA LYS A 51 -11.70 4.45 3.02
C LYS A 51 -10.49 3.52 2.92
N VAL A 52 -9.34 3.99 3.41
CA VAL A 52 -8.14 3.14 3.57
C VAL A 52 -8.29 2.40 4.89
N ILE A 53 -8.16 1.08 4.85
CA ILE A 53 -8.24 0.20 6.02
C ILE A 53 -6.97 -0.64 6.14
N CYS A 54 -6.63 -1.01 7.36
CA CYS A 54 -5.61 -2.02 7.63
C CYS A 54 -6.33 -3.33 7.96
N ILE A 55 -6.04 -4.40 7.21
CA ILE A 55 -6.56 -5.75 7.46
C ILE A 55 -5.39 -6.73 7.51
N SER A 56 -5.49 -7.72 8.38
CA SER A 56 -4.60 -8.88 8.37
C SER A 56 -5.11 -9.92 7.38
N MET A 57 -4.19 -10.59 6.67
CA MET A 57 -4.47 -11.71 5.77
C MET A 57 -3.33 -12.72 5.90
N TYR A 58 -3.59 -13.99 5.58
CA TYR A 58 -2.52 -14.99 5.52
C TYR A 58 -1.52 -14.62 4.43
N THR A 59 -0.23 -14.87 4.68
CA THR A 59 0.85 -14.57 3.74
C THR A 59 0.68 -15.32 2.41
N GLU A 60 0.10 -16.52 2.46
CA GLU A 60 -0.26 -17.28 1.25
C GLU A 60 -1.34 -16.56 0.43
N ASP A 61 -2.38 -16.05 1.08
CA ASP A 61 -3.46 -15.33 0.40
C ASP A 61 -2.98 -14.03 -0.23
N LEU A 62 -2.06 -13.32 0.42
CA LEU A 62 -1.43 -12.12 -0.15
C LEU A 62 -0.64 -12.47 -1.42
N ARG A 63 0.14 -13.55 -1.42
CA ARG A 63 0.87 -14.03 -2.60
C ARG A 63 -0.09 -14.46 -3.72
N ARG A 64 -1.17 -15.16 -3.38
CA ARG A 64 -2.22 -15.55 -4.33
C ARG A 64 -2.90 -14.33 -4.95
N LEU A 65 -3.18 -13.30 -4.15
CA LEU A 65 -3.76 -12.05 -4.62
C LEU A 65 -2.84 -11.33 -5.61
N ASP A 66 -1.53 -11.29 -5.32
CA ASP A 66 -0.53 -10.71 -6.22
C ASP A 66 -0.44 -11.49 -7.54
N GLY A 67 -0.41 -12.83 -7.49
CA GLY A 67 -0.41 -13.66 -8.69
C GLY A 67 -1.64 -13.43 -9.59
N MET A 68 -2.83 -13.27 -8.99
CA MET A 68 -4.05 -12.94 -9.74
C MET A 68 -3.97 -11.55 -10.38
N VAL A 69 -3.42 -10.55 -9.68
CA VAL A 69 -3.22 -9.20 -10.23
C VAL A 69 -2.27 -9.25 -11.43
N GLU A 70 -1.17 -9.97 -11.35
CA GLU A 70 -0.21 -10.11 -12.46
C GLU A 70 -0.83 -10.86 -13.65
N ALA A 71 -1.60 -11.92 -13.41
CA ALA A 71 -2.34 -12.61 -14.46
C ALA A 71 -3.34 -11.68 -15.18
N LEU A 72 -4.03 -10.80 -14.45
CA LEU A 72 -4.94 -9.82 -15.03
C LEU A 72 -4.20 -8.76 -15.86
N LYS A 73 -3.07 -8.26 -15.36
CA LYS A 73 -2.22 -7.33 -16.13
C LYS A 73 -1.68 -7.97 -17.41
N GLY A 74 -1.26 -9.24 -17.34
CA GLY A 74 -0.83 -10.02 -18.50
C GLY A 74 -1.91 -10.21 -19.56
N ARG A 75 -3.20 -10.16 -19.16
CA ARG A 75 -4.36 -10.17 -20.06
C ARG A 75 -4.74 -8.78 -20.60
N GLY A 76 -3.94 -7.74 -20.32
CA GLY A 76 -4.17 -6.37 -20.77
C GLY A 76 -4.95 -5.48 -19.81
N LEU A 77 -5.36 -5.98 -18.63
CA LEU A 77 -5.97 -5.15 -17.58
C LEU A 77 -4.89 -4.40 -16.79
N THR A 78 -4.28 -3.40 -17.43
CA THR A 78 -3.13 -2.65 -16.89
C THR A 78 -3.43 -1.89 -15.59
N LYS A 79 -4.71 -1.65 -15.27
CA LYS A 79 -5.17 -1.00 -14.04
C LYS A 79 -5.55 -1.98 -12.92
N ALA A 80 -5.36 -3.28 -13.12
CA ALA A 80 -5.61 -4.27 -12.08
C ALA A 80 -4.68 -4.05 -10.88
N ASN A 81 -5.27 -3.99 -9.68
CA ASN A 81 -4.56 -3.91 -8.42
C ASN A 81 -5.34 -4.68 -7.34
N ARG A 82 -4.74 -4.86 -6.15
CA ARG A 82 -5.34 -5.63 -5.05
C ARG A 82 -6.74 -5.13 -4.68
N SER A 83 -6.94 -3.83 -4.56
CA SER A 83 -8.23 -3.26 -4.14
C SER A 83 -9.31 -3.37 -5.22
N ALA A 84 -8.94 -3.25 -6.50
CA ALA A 84 -9.85 -3.47 -7.62
C ALA A 84 -10.31 -4.94 -7.69
N LEU A 85 -9.38 -5.87 -7.49
CA LEU A 85 -9.68 -7.30 -7.48
C LEU A 85 -10.57 -7.68 -6.29
N ILE A 86 -10.24 -7.21 -5.08
CA ILE A 86 -11.08 -7.41 -3.89
C ILE A 86 -12.48 -6.82 -4.12
N ARG A 87 -12.59 -5.62 -4.70
CA ARG A 87 -13.88 -4.99 -4.99
C ARG A 87 -14.72 -5.84 -5.95
N TYR A 88 -14.12 -6.38 -7.01
CA TYR A 88 -14.80 -7.28 -7.92
C TYR A 88 -15.29 -8.54 -7.18
N ALA A 89 -14.42 -9.16 -6.37
CA ALA A 89 -14.75 -10.36 -5.61
C ALA A 89 -15.91 -10.14 -4.62
N LEU A 90 -16.00 -8.95 -4.01
CA LEU A 90 -17.12 -8.60 -3.12
C LEU A 90 -18.47 -8.53 -3.85
N GLY A 91 -18.50 -8.27 -5.16
CA GLY A 91 -19.72 -8.28 -5.97
C GLY A 91 -20.15 -9.68 -6.42
N GLU A 92 -19.21 -10.62 -6.50
CA GLU A 92 -19.42 -11.98 -7.00
C GLU A 92 -19.55 -13.04 -5.88
N VAL A 93 -19.38 -12.64 -4.62
CA VAL A 93 -19.45 -13.59 -3.49
C VAL A 93 -20.88 -14.06 -3.26
N ASP A 94 -21.05 -15.38 -3.25
CA ASP A 94 -22.30 -16.04 -2.90
C ASP A 94 -22.24 -16.47 -1.44
N LEU A 95 -23.07 -15.85 -0.60
CA LEU A 95 -23.08 -16.08 0.85
C LEU A 95 -23.68 -17.44 1.23
N ASP A 96 -24.55 -18.00 0.40
CA ASP A 96 -25.17 -19.31 0.68
C ASP A 96 -24.15 -20.46 0.53
N ARG A 97 -23.03 -20.19 -0.13
CA ARG A 97 -21.93 -21.14 -0.33
C ARG A 97 -20.82 -21.03 0.72
N VAL A 98 -20.95 -20.10 1.67
CA VAL A 98 -19.95 -19.92 2.73
C VAL A 98 -20.10 -21.06 3.75
N PRO A 99 -19.02 -21.81 4.07
CA PRO A 99 -19.10 -22.90 5.03
C PRO A 99 -19.42 -22.38 6.44
N LYS A 100 -20.19 -23.16 7.20
CA LYS A 100 -20.44 -22.87 8.61
C LYS A 100 -19.13 -22.98 9.39
N GLY A 101 -18.72 -21.91 10.09
CA GLY A 101 -17.49 -21.87 10.88
C GLY A 101 -16.32 -21.13 10.24
N LEU A 102 -16.59 -20.25 9.26
CA LEU A 102 -15.64 -19.26 8.76
C LEU A 102 -15.15 -18.30 9.86
#